data_AF-A0A3D3EZV8-F1
#
_entry.id   AF-A0A3D3EZV8-F1
#
_cell.length_a   1.000
_cell.length_b   1.000
_cell.length_c   1.000
_cell.angle_alpha   90.00
_cell.angle_beta   90.00
_cell.angle_gamma   90.00
#
_symmetry.space_group_name_H-M   'P 1'
#
loop_
_entity.id
_entity.type
_entity.pdbx_description
1 polymer ?
#
loop_
_entity_poly.entity_id
_entity_poly.type
_entity_poly.pdbx_seq_one_letter_code
_entity_poly.pdbx_strand_id
1 'polypeptide(L)' 'MSKFRAIESRVQIYRCANTGISQIVNPKGEILNSAPLFGRTNIDAELYTCDVIPLYHKIY' A
#
# COMPACT_ATOMS: atom_id res chain seq x y z
N MET A 1 8.03 -5.54 0.76
CA MET A 1 8.45 -4.20 0.27
C MET A 1 7.33 -3.17 0.20
N SER A 2 6.09 -3.53 -0.15
CA SER A 2 4.99 -2.56 -0.33
C SER A 2 4.73 -1.65 0.87
N LYS A 3 4.89 -2.14 2.11
CA LYS A 3 4.76 -1.30 3.32
C LYS A 3 5.77 -0.16 3.37
N PHE A 4 7.05 -0.47 3.21
CA PHE A 4 8.11 0.53 3.26
C PHE A 4 7.97 1.57 2.15
N ARG A 5 7.62 1.12 0.94
CA ARG A 5 7.35 2.04 -0.17
C ARG A 5 6.20 3.00 0.14
N ALA A 6 5.11 2.53 0.75
CA ALA A 6 3.98 3.39 1.12
C ALA A 6 4.38 4.46 2.15
N ILE A 7 5.22 4.09 3.14
CA ILE A 7 5.73 5.02 4.15
C ILE A 7 6.62 6.09 3.52
N GLU A 8 7.57 5.66 2.69
CA GLU A 8 8.58 6.55 2.11
C GLU A 8 8.00 7.52 1.10
N SER A 9 7.02 7.09 0.30
CA SER A 9 6.35 7.96 -0.66
C SER A 9 5.18 8.75 -0.06
N ARG A 10 4.71 8.38 1.14
CA ARG A 10 3.46 8.88 1.73
C ARG A 10 2.25 8.67 0.81
N VAL A 11 2.25 7.58 0.04
CA VAL A 11 1.17 7.22 -0.88
C VAL A 11 0.54 5.90 -0.46
N GLN A 12 -0.79 5.82 -0.50
CA GLN A 12 -1.51 4.57 -0.31
C GLN A 12 -1.25 3.62 -1.49
N ILE A 13 -0.86 2.39 -1.21
CA ILE A 13 -0.51 1.40 -2.22
C ILE A 13 -1.59 0.33 -2.30
N TYR A 14 -2.14 0.18 -3.50
CA TYR A 14 -2.96 -0.96 -3.91
C TYR A 14 -2.06 -1.97 -4.61
N ARG A 15 -1.75 -3.08 -3.94
CA ARG A 15 -0.97 -4.17 -4.52
C ARG A 15 -1.92 -5.26 -4.99
N CYS A 16 -1.95 -5.51 -6.30
CA CYS A 16 -2.67 -6.62 -6.90
C CYS A 16 -1.67 -7.70 -7.34
N ALA A 17 -1.88 -8.93 -6.88
CA ALA A 17 -1.11 -10.10 -7.24
C ALA A 17 -2.05 -11.25 -7.63
N ASN A 18 -1.66 -12.04 -8.62
CA ASN A 18 -2.50 -13.14 -9.13
C ASN A 18 -2.63 -14.28 -8.11
N THR A 19 -1.49 -14.79 -7.61
CA THR A 19 -1.43 -15.87 -6.62
C THR A 19 -0.77 -15.44 -5.31
N GLY A 20 0.01 -14.36 -5.36
CA GLY A 20 0.63 -13.74 -4.21
C GLY A 20 -0.36 -12.93 -3.37
N ILE A 21 0.15 -12.32 -2.29
CA ILE A 21 -0.65 -11.48 -1.40
C ILE A 21 -1.01 -10.17 -2.12
N SER A 22 -2.30 -10.01 -2.42
CA SER A 22 -2.90 -8.71 -2.72
C SER A 22 -3.21 -8.00 -1.42
N GLN A 23 -2.84 -6.73 -1.31
CA GLN A 23 -3.01 -5.97 -0.06
C GLN A 23 -3.11 -4.47 -0.33
N ILE A 24 -3.83 -3.79 0.56
CA ILE A 24 -3.98 -2.34 0.55
C ILE A 24 -3.25 -1.80 1.78
N VAL A 25 -2.32 -0.87 1.55
CA VAL A 25 -1.46 -0.31 2.61
C VAL A 25 -1.57 1.20 2.63
N ASN A 26 -1.88 1.78 3.79
CA ASN A 26 -2.01 3.23 3.93
C ASN A 26 -0.62 3.94 3.93
N PRO A 27 -0.59 5.28 3.84
CA PRO A 27 0.66 6.06 3.85
C PRO A 27 1.51 5.92 5.13
N LYS A 28 0.96 5.36 6.21
CA LYS A 28 1.69 5.05 7.45
C LYS A 28 2.30 3.64 7.45
N GLY A 29 2.01 2.82 6.44
CA GLY A 29 2.48 1.45 6.31
C GLY A 29 1.58 0.39 6.97
N GLU A 30 0.41 0.78 7.46
CA GLU A 30 -0.58 -0.13 8.05
C GLU A 30 -1.32 -0.87 6.94
N ILE A 31 -1.57 -2.18 7.13
CA ILE A 31 -2.36 -2.97 6.19
C ILE A 31 -3.84 -2.71 6.52
N LEU A 32 -4.56 -2.08 5.59
CA LEU A 32 -6.00 -1.85 5.74
C LEU A 32 -6.79 -3.12 5.41
N ASN A 33 -6.37 -3.84 4.36
CA ASN A 33 -7.01 -5.06 3.92
C ASN A 33 -6.00 -5.96 3.17
N SER A 34 -6.20 -7.27 3.20
CA SER A 34 -5.33 -8.25 2.54
C SER A 34 -6.10 -9.48 2.11
N ALA A 35 -5.78 -9.97 0.90
CA ALA A 35 -6.26 -11.25 0.41
C ALA A 35 -5.35 -12.39 0.89
N PRO A 36 -5.90 -13.61 1.09
CA PRO A 36 -5.11 -14.80 1.34
C PRO A 36 -4.34 -15.26 0.08
N LEU A 37 -3.25 -16.00 0.29
CA LEU A 37 -2.50 -16.66 -0.78
C LEU A 37 -3.36 -17.66 -1.52
N PHE A 38 -3.26 -17.67 -2.86
CA PHE A 38 -4.04 -18.55 -3.76
C PHE A 38 -5.57 -18.43 -3.61
N GLY A 39 -6.07 -17.40 -2.93
CA GLY A 39 -7.49 -17.15 -2.76
C GLY A 39 -8.04 -16.23 -3.84
N ARG A 40 -9.25 -16.52 -4.32
CA ARG A 40 -9.99 -15.64 -5.23
C ARG A 40 -10.93 -14.76 -4.41
N THR A 41 -10.62 -13.47 -4.34
CA THR A 41 -11.44 -12.49 -3.61
C THR A 41 -11.24 -11.09 -4.17
N ASN A 42 -12.16 -10.18 -3.83
CA ASN A 42 -12.01 -8.74 -4.01
C ASN A 42 -11.74 -8.11 -2.64
N ILE A 43 -10.90 -7.09 -2.60
CA ILE A 43 -10.62 -6.29 -1.39
C ILE A 43 -10.71 -4.81 -1.74
N ASP A 44 -11.26 -4.04 -0.82
CA ASP A 44 -11.39 -2.59 -0.89
C ASP A 44 -11.01 -1.94 0.45
N ALA A 45 -10.80 -0.63 0.41
CA ALA A 45 -10.54 0.21 1.57
C ALA A 45 -10.81 1.69 1.22
N GLU A 46 -10.91 2.53 2.25
CA GLU A 46 -10.93 3.99 2.09
C GLU A 46 -9.65 4.51 1.43
N LEU A 47 -9.77 5.59 0.65
CA LEU A 47 -8.64 6.26 0.01
C LEU A 47 -8.15 7.42 0.89
N TYR A 48 -6.92 7.29 1.38
CA TYR A 48 -6.19 8.32 2.09
C TYR A 48 -5.15 8.96 1.16
N THR A 49 -5.25 10.27 0.99
CA THR A 49 -4.29 11.09 0.25
C THR A 49 -3.44 11.90 1.21
N CYS A 50 -2.25 12.29 0.75
CA CYS A 50 -1.33 13.15 1.50
C CYS A 50 -0.76 14.19 0.54
N ASP A 51 -0.94 15.47 0.83
CA ASP A 51 -0.46 16.58 -0.01
C ASP A 51 0.98 17.00 0.32
N VAL A 52 1.71 16.17 1.06
CA VAL A 52 3.06 16.47 1.56
C VAL A 52 4.06 15.60 0.83
N ILE A 53 5.04 16.25 0.19
CA ILE A 53 6.18 15.57 -0.43
C ILE A 53 7.18 15.18 0.68
N PRO A 54 7.45 13.87 0.89
CA PRO A 54 8.35 13.43 1.94
C PRO A 54 9.82 13.76 1.61
N LEU A 55 10.62 13.99 2.66
CA LEU A 55 12.07 14.27 2.53
C LEU A 55 12.79 13.20 1.72
N TYR A 56 12.39 11.93 1.86
CA TYR A 56 12.97 10.80 1.14
C TYR A 56 12.97 11.01 -0.38
N HIS A 57 11.99 11.76 -0.91
CA HIS A 57 11.88 12.10 -2.33
C HIS A 57 12.82 13.22 -2.80
N LYS A 58 13.49 13.92 -1.86
CA LYS A 58 14.41 15.04 -2.15
C LYS A 58 15.88 14.65 -2.03
N ILE A 59 16.16 13.49 -1.43
CA ILE A 59 17.52 13.03 -1.12
C ILE A 59 17.96 11.83 -1.96
N TYR A 60 17.09 11.34 -2.84
CA TYR A 60 17.34 10.24 -3.78
C TYR A 60 16.92 10.66 -5.19
#